data_AF-A0A7S0YML8-F1
#
_entry.id   AF-A0A7S0YML8-F1
#
_cell.length_a   1.000
_cell.length_b   1.000
_cell.length_c   1.000
_cell.angle_alpha   90.00
_cell.angle_beta   90.00
_cell.angle_gamma   90.00
#
_symmetry.space_group_name_H-M   'P 1'
#
loop_
_entity.id
_entity.type
_entity.pdbx_description
1 polymer ?
#
loop_
_entity_poly.entity_id
_entity_poly.type
_entity_poly.pdbx_seq_one_letter_code
_entity_poly.pdbx_strand_id
1 'polypeptide(L)'
;TCEVGWWHGTGKVFIAHRCETLMSLWSSLRLYTLWRVVRDASLRDLPNRHAISTIVQISLGSQFSLKRMLQGRHAFLSIPLGCLFVVLISAYWVRASEISSCRFAFSEHPLCDGDAAKYLTKHDEFVRDDPKFVQINNLVFLDYMWGMIVTLTTVGYGDFVATTYLGRVVSGLVAISGIVTSATLTSSLAKAMAWTPQEHTALLLLERDKAHRLLFTIAARCIQEWYRWRKG
;
A
#
# COMPACT_ATOMS: atom_id res chain seq x y z
N THR A 1 14.97 -31.22 12.37
CA THR A 1 14.44 -30.02 11.68
C THR A 1 13.30 -30.45 10.77
N CYS A 2 12.13 -29.86 10.94
CA CYS A 2 10.94 -30.18 10.15
C CYS A 2 10.98 -29.39 8.83
N GLU A 3 10.92 -30.09 7.70
CA GLU A 3 11.02 -29.55 6.35
C GLU A 3 9.73 -29.92 5.60
N VAL A 4 9.00 -28.93 5.10
CA VAL A 4 7.74 -29.17 4.38
C VAL A 4 8.02 -29.10 2.89
N GLY A 5 7.93 -30.27 2.24
CA GLY A 5 8.07 -30.50 0.80
C GLY A 5 6.73 -30.60 0.07
N TRP A 6 6.62 -30.03 -1.14
CA TRP A 6 5.52 -30.36 -2.05
C TRP A 6 6.00 -31.33 -3.13
N TRP A 7 5.21 -32.38 -3.35
CA TRP A 7 5.50 -33.37 -4.39
C TRP A 7 4.94 -32.88 -5.73
N HIS A 8 5.82 -32.65 -6.71
CA HIS A 8 5.40 -32.52 -8.10
C HIS A 8 5.60 -33.88 -8.79
N GLY A 9 4.63 -34.31 -9.61
CA GLY A 9 4.57 -35.64 -10.27
C GLY A 9 5.73 -36.07 -11.18
N THR A 10 6.91 -35.45 -11.09
CA THR A 10 8.15 -35.82 -11.79
C THR A 10 9.22 -36.43 -10.87
N GLY A 11 8.85 -36.86 -9.66
CA GLY A 11 9.77 -37.59 -8.76
C GLY A 11 10.88 -36.76 -8.12
N LYS A 12 10.89 -35.44 -8.33
CA LYS A 12 11.79 -34.50 -7.65
C LYS A 12 10.99 -33.74 -6.59
N VAL A 13 11.31 -33.96 -5.32
CA VAL A 13 10.75 -33.19 -4.20
C VAL A 13 11.30 -31.77 -4.28
N PHE A 14 10.43 -30.80 -4.51
CA PHE A 14 10.83 -29.39 -4.53
C PHE A 14 10.10 -28.64 -3.42
N ILE A 15 10.83 -27.66 -2.87
CA ILE A 15 10.43 -26.68 -1.84
C ILE A 15 10.61 -27.24 -0.43
N ALA A 16 11.73 -26.97 0.24
CA ALA A 16 11.90 -27.24 1.68
C ALA A 16 11.87 -25.92 2.46
N HIS A 17 10.69 -25.45 2.87
CA HIS A 17 10.60 -24.39 3.87
C HIS A 17 10.75 -24.99 5.27
N ARG A 18 11.48 -24.32 6.17
CA ARG A 18 11.53 -24.74 7.57
C ARG A 18 10.16 -24.54 8.22
N CYS A 19 9.74 -25.51 9.02
CA CYS A 19 8.51 -25.36 9.81
C CYS A 19 8.58 -24.10 10.71
N GLU A 20 9.77 -23.71 11.16
CA GLU A 20 10.02 -22.44 11.88
C GLU A 20 9.63 -21.19 11.08
N THR A 21 10.00 -21.12 9.80
CA THR A 21 9.64 -19.98 8.92
C THR A 21 8.14 -19.94 8.65
N LEU A 22 7.50 -21.09 8.45
CA LEU A 22 6.05 -21.19 8.27
C LEU A 22 5.29 -20.85 9.56
N MET A 23 5.78 -21.28 10.71
CA MET A 23 5.21 -20.94 12.02
C MET A 23 5.40 -19.46 12.35
N SER A 24 6.51 -18.85 11.94
CA SER A 24 6.72 -17.41 12.10
C SER A 24 5.77 -16.59 11.22
N LEU A 25 5.58 -17.00 9.96
CA LEU A 25 4.56 -16.42 9.08
C LEU A 25 3.15 -16.62 9.67
N TRP A 26 2.84 -17.80 10.21
CA TRP A 26 1.57 -18.07 10.89
C TRP A 26 1.39 -17.21 12.14
N SER A 27 2.46 -16.98 12.90
CA SER A 27 2.43 -16.06 14.05
C SER A 27 2.10 -14.64 13.61
N SER A 28 2.62 -14.20 12.46
CA SER A 28 2.27 -12.89 11.89
C SER A 28 0.81 -12.77 11.44
N LEU A 29 0.08 -13.87 11.18
CA LEU A 29 -1.38 -13.79 10.96
C LEU A 29 -2.13 -13.28 12.20
N ARG A 30 -1.56 -13.38 13.42
CA ARG A 30 -2.18 -12.82 14.63
C ARG A 30 -2.28 -11.30 14.64
N LEU A 31 -1.71 -10.62 13.64
CA LEU A 31 -1.87 -9.18 13.43
C LEU A 31 -3.33 -8.73 13.26
N TYR A 32 -4.28 -9.65 13.03
CA TYR A 32 -5.72 -9.33 13.12
C TYR A 32 -6.13 -8.77 14.49
N THR A 33 -5.37 -9.07 15.56
CA THR A 33 -5.63 -8.52 16.90
C THR A 33 -5.28 -7.03 16.98
N LEU A 34 -4.28 -6.58 16.23
CA LEU A 34 -3.87 -5.18 16.15
C LEU A 34 -5.00 -4.33 15.55
N TRP A 35 -5.75 -4.88 14.58
CA TRP A 35 -6.95 -4.24 14.04
C TRP A 35 -8.00 -3.93 15.12
N ARG A 36 -8.16 -4.79 16.15
CA ARG A 36 -9.09 -4.51 17.25
C ARG A 36 -8.68 -3.27 18.03
N VAL A 37 -7.39 -3.14 18.33
CA VAL A 37 -6.85 -1.97 19.04
C VAL A 37 -7.02 -0.70 18.21
N VAL A 38 -6.71 -0.77 16.91
CA VAL A 38 -6.87 0.36 15.98
C VAL A 38 -8.34 0.78 15.86
N ARG A 39 -9.25 -0.17 15.70
CA ARG A 39 -10.70 0.07 15.65
C ARG A 39 -11.19 0.73 16.95
N ASP A 40 -10.80 0.17 18.09
CA ASP A 40 -11.24 0.68 19.38
C ASP A 40 -10.67 2.08 19.64
N ALA A 41 -9.41 2.34 19.28
CA ALA A 41 -8.80 3.67 19.32
C ALA A 41 -9.53 4.67 18.41
N SER A 42 -9.88 4.28 17.18
CA SER A 42 -10.67 5.09 16.24
C SER A 42 -12.05 5.48 16.78
N LEU A 43 -12.58 4.71 17.73
CA LEU A 43 -13.91 4.90 18.33
C LEU A 43 -13.86 5.50 19.75
N ARG A 44 -12.68 5.86 20.28
CA ARG A 44 -12.55 6.43 21.63
C ARG A 44 -13.14 7.83 21.74
N ASP A 45 -13.05 8.63 20.67
CA ASP A 45 -13.49 10.03 20.70
C ASP A 45 -15.01 10.21 20.56
N LEU A 46 -15.79 9.14 20.40
CA LEU A 46 -17.26 9.23 20.31
C LEU A 46 -17.90 9.16 21.70
N PRO A 47 -18.49 10.25 22.22
CA PRO A 47 -19.29 10.19 23.44
C PRO A 47 -20.55 9.34 23.19
N ASN A 48 -20.99 8.59 24.21
CA ASN A 48 -22.27 7.86 24.23
C ASN A 48 -22.54 6.94 23.01
N ARG A 49 -21.49 6.36 22.43
CA ARG A 49 -21.57 5.55 21.20
C ARG A 49 -22.61 4.41 21.24
N HIS A 50 -22.78 3.77 22.39
CA HIS A 50 -23.74 2.67 22.55
C HIS A 50 -25.19 3.16 22.52
N ALA A 51 -25.50 4.30 23.14
CA ALA A 51 -26.83 4.89 23.08
C ALA A 51 -27.20 5.30 21.65
N ILE A 52 -26.27 5.96 20.94
CA ILE A 52 -26.49 6.41 19.57
C ILE A 52 -26.65 5.21 18.62
N SER A 53 -25.86 4.14 18.80
CA SER A 53 -25.99 2.92 18.00
C SER A 53 -27.38 2.28 18.12
N THR A 54 -27.96 2.25 19.33
CA THR A 54 -29.30 1.72 19.58
C THR A 54 -30.40 2.62 19.00
N ILE A 55 -30.27 3.94 19.15
CA ILE A 55 -31.25 4.91 18.64
C ILE A 55 -31.30 4.87 17.12
N VAL A 56 -30.14 4.87 16.46
CA VAL A 56 -30.03 4.95 15.00
C VAL A 56 -30.13 3.57 14.33
N GLN A 57 -30.14 2.47 15.11
CA GLN A 57 -30.18 1.09 14.60
C GLN A 57 -29.01 0.77 13.64
N ILE A 58 -27.81 1.28 13.94
CA ILE A 58 -26.60 1.05 13.13
C ILE A 58 -25.53 0.33 13.96
N SER A 59 -24.96 -0.74 13.42
CA SER A 59 -23.83 -1.44 14.02
C SER A 59 -22.53 -0.64 13.84
N LEU A 60 -21.91 -0.18 14.93
CA LEU A 60 -20.59 0.49 14.93
C LEU A 60 -19.43 -0.52 14.78
N GLY A 61 -19.47 -1.32 13.71
CA GLY A 61 -18.51 -2.38 13.42
C GLY A 61 -17.21 -1.91 12.77
N SER A 62 -16.43 -2.87 12.24
CA SER A 62 -15.17 -2.63 11.53
C SER A 62 -15.34 -1.76 10.29
N GLN A 63 -16.41 -1.97 9.52
CA GLN A 63 -16.70 -1.20 8.31
C GLN A 63 -16.96 0.28 8.61
N PHE A 64 -17.66 0.57 9.71
CA PHE A 64 -17.92 1.95 10.14
C PHE A 64 -16.61 2.64 10.57
N SER A 65 -15.79 1.96 11.38
CA SER A 65 -14.48 2.47 11.79
C SER A 65 -13.55 2.69 10.61
N LEU A 66 -13.50 1.77 9.64
CA LEU A 66 -12.71 1.92 8.41
C LEU A 66 -13.14 3.15 7.61
N LYS A 67 -14.45 3.32 7.38
CA LYS A 67 -14.99 4.52 6.68
C LYS A 67 -14.63 5.80 7.42
N ARG A 68 -14.73 5.81 8.75
CA ARG A 68 -14.36 6.95 9.60
C ARG A 68 -12.86 7.27 9.52
N MET A 69 -12.00 6.26 9.53
CA MET A 69 -10.54 6.46 9.39
C MET A 69 -10.19 7.02 8.02
N LEU A 70 -10.76 6.47 6.95
CA LEU A 70 -10.46 6.89 5.57
C LEU A 70 -11.05 8.24 5.18
N GLN A 71 -12.14 8.69 5.81
CA GLN A 71 -12.86 9.92 5.43
C GLN A 71 -12.85 11.00 6.52
N GLY A 72 -12.27 10.70 7.68
CA GLY A 72 -12.20 11.62 8.80
C GLY A 72 -11.00 12.57 8.72
N ARG A 73 -10.90 13.47 9.70
CA ARG A 73 -9.81 14.44 9.82
C ARG A 73 -8.42 13.79 9.95
N HIS A 74 -8.36 12.57 10.47
CA HIS A 74 -7.11 11.79 10.61
C HIS A 74 -6.79 10.92 9.39
N ALA A 75 -7.54 11.01 8.29
CA ALA A 75 -7.30 10.24 7.08
C ALA A 75 -5.88 10.44 6.53
N PHE A 76 -5.43 11.70 6.50
CA PHE A 76 -4.09 12.07 6.00
C PHE A 76 -2.94 11.38 6.75
N LEU A 77 -3.11 11.08 8.05
CA LEU A 77 -2.11 10.37 8.85
C LEU A 77 -2.33 8.85 8.85
N SER A 78 -3.58 8.41 8.87
CA SER A 78 -3.90 6.98 8.97
C SER A 78 -3.60 6.19 7.69
N ILE A 79 -3.77 6.80 6.51
CA ILE A 79 -3.46 6.17 5.21
C ILE A 79 -1.95 5.87 5.08
N PRO A 80 -1.02 6.83 5.21
CA PRO A 80 0.41 6.53 5.08
C PRO A 80 0.92 5.59 6.17
N LEU A 81 0.38 5.67 7.39
CA LEU A 81 0.72 4.74 8.47
C LEU A 81 0.25 3.31 8.17
N GLY A 82 -0.92 3.17 7.55
CA GLY A 82 -1.41 1.90 7.01
C GLY A 82 -0.52 1.36 5.87
N CYS A 83 -0.13 2.20 4.92
CA CYS A 83 0.79 1.82 3.84
C CYS A 83 2.14 1.34 4.39
N LEU A 84 2.72 2.07 5.36
CA LEU A 84 3.97 1.68 6.01
C LEU A 84 3.84 0.34 6.73
N PHE A 85 2.73 0.10 7.42
CA PHE A 85 2.46 -1.19 8.05
C PHE A 85 2.38 -2.35 7.04
N VAL A 86 1.68 -2.14 5.91
CA VAL A 86 1.62 -3.13 4.81
C VAL A 86 3.01 -3.41 4.24
N VAL A 87 3.82 -2.37 4.02
CA VAL A 87 5.21 -2.50 3.53
C VAL A 87 6.06 -3.30 4.50
N LEU A 88 6.01 -3.00 5.80
CA LEU A 88 6.82 -3.71 6.80
C LEU A 88 6.47 -5.20 6.88
N ILE A 89 5.18 -5.54 6.85
CA ILE A 89 4.73 -6.93 6.91
C ILE A 89 5.11 -7.68 5.63
N SER A 90 4.81 -7.09 4.48
CA SER A 90 5.12 -7.72 3.19
C SER A 90 6.63 -7.87 2.98
N ALA A 91 7.43 -6.88 3.38
CA ALA A 91 8.89 -6.97 3.30
C ALA A 91 9.42 -8.08 4.21
N TYR A 92 8.85 -8.25 5.41
CA TYR A 92 9.16 -9.37 6.28
C TYR A 92 8.78 -10.72 5.64
N TRP A 93 7.60 -10.83 5.03
CA TRP A 93 7.13 -12.06 4.38
C TRP A 93 7.99 -12.44 3.17
N VAL A 94 8.29 -11.48 2.29
CA VAL A 94 9.15 -11.72 1.12
C VAL A 94 10.58 -12.05 1.56
N ARG A 95 11.12 -11.36 2.57
CA ARG A 95 12.43 -11.71 3.14
C ARG A 95 12.44 -13.12 3.72
N ALA A 96 11.39 -13.50 4.45
CA ALA A 96 11.28 -14.85 5.02
C ALA A 96 11.19 -15.93 3.94
N SER A 97 10.46 -15.68 2.85
CA SER A 97 10.41 -16.61 1.71
C SER A 97 11.75 -16.67 0.97
N GLU A 98 12.39 -15.53 0.71
CA GLU A 98 13.62 -15.46 -0.08
C GLU A 98 14.85 -15.98 0.70
N ILE A 99 14.92 -15.82 2.03
CA ILE A 99 15.99 -16.42 2.86
C ILE A 99 15.97 -17.95 2.81
N SER A 100 14.79 -18.56 2.72
CA SER A 100 14.66 -20.01 2.63
C SER A 100 15.04 -20.59 1.25
N SER A 101 15.37 -19.73 0.28
CA SER A 101 15.64 -20.09 -1.13
C SER A 101 17.01 -20.68 -1.39
N CYS A 102 17.92 -20.64 -0.42
CA CYS A 102 19.27 -21.24 -0.50
C CYS A 102 19.28 -22.75 -0.80
N ARG A 103 18.11 -23.41 -0.83
CA ARG A 103 17.97 -24.83 -1.17
C ARG A 103 17.43 -25.11 -2.57
N PHE A 104 17.25 -24.09 -3.42
CA PHE A 104 16.86 -24.29 -4.82
C PHE A 104 18.07 -24.45 -5.74
N ALA A 105 17.93 -25.29 -6.78
CA ALA A 105 19.01 -25.71 -7.70
C ALA A 105 19.64 -24.58 -8.53
N PHE A 106 19.12 -23.37 -8.40
CA PHE A 106 19.47 -22.20 -9.19
C PHE A 106 19.85 -20.98 -8.31
N SER A 107 19.96 -21.16 -6.98
CA SER A 107 20.23 -20.06 -6.05
C SER A 107 21.72 -19.98 -5.71
N GLU A 108 22.42 -19.02 -6.30
CA GLU A 108 23.87 -18.88 -6.19
C GLU A 108 24.28 -17.70 -5.30
N HIS A 109 24.09 -17.84 -4.00
CA HIS A 109 24.47 -16.82 -3.03
C HIS A 109 25.56 -17.36 -2.08
N PRO A 110 26.67 -16.62 -1.81
CA PRO A 110 27.80 -17.11 -1.01
C PRO A 110 27.47 -17.44 0.46
N LEU A 111 26.36 -16.93 0.99
CA LEU A 111 25.81 -17.33 2.31
C LEU A 111 25.09 -18.69 2.30
N CYS A 112 24.77 -19.24 1.13
CA CYS A 112 24.15 -20.55 0.97
C CYS A 112 25.20 -21.69 0.94
N ASP A 113 26.50 -21.37 0.97
CA ASP A 113 27.61 -22.34 0.93
C ASP A 113 28.00 -22.86 2.33
N GLY A 114 27.29 -22.42 3.38
CA GLY A 114 27.47 -22.92 4.74
C GLY A 114 27.01 -24.37 4.89
N ASP A 115 27.67 -25.14 5.77
CA ASP A 115 27.52 -26.59 5.94
C ASP A 115 26.09 -27.13 6.19
N ALA A 116 25.09 -26.26 6.42
CA ALA A 116 23.69 -26.60 6.58
C ALA A 116 22.86 -26.67 5.27
N ALA A 117 23.49 -26.43 4.11
CA ALA A 117 22.81 -26.27 2.82
C ALA A 117 23.30 -27.21 1.68
N LYS A 118 23.96 -28.33 2.01
CA LYS A 118 24.34 -29.32 0.99
C LYS A 118 23.11 -30.09 0.49
N TYR A 119 22.85 -30.04 -0.81
CA TYR A 119 22.31 -31.20 -1.52
C TYR A 119 23.15 -31.48 -2.77
N LEU A 120 23.43 -32.77 -2.94
CA LEU A 120 24.24 -33.34 -4.00
C LEU A 120 23.45 -33.38 -5.31
N THR A 121 24.13 -33.11 -6.42
CA THR A 121 23.80 -33.68 -7.73
C THR A 121 25.05 -34.34 -8.33
N LYS A 122 24.99 -35.67 -8.50
CA LYS A 122 25.71 -36.39 -9.58
C LYS A 122 25.00 -36.04 -10.90
N HIS A 123 25.60 -35.92 -12.07
CA HIS A 123 26.92 -36.26 -12.60
C HIS A 123 27.23 -35.30 -13.77
N ASP A 124 28.51 -35.02 -13.94
CA ASP A 124 29.27 -34.73 -15.17
C ASP A 124 28.60 -33.89 -16.29
N GLU A 125 29.04 -32.64 -16.44
CA GLU A 125 29.82 -32.27 -17.65
C GLU A 125 30.58 -30.95 -17.44
N PHE A 126 31.78 -30.94 -18.02
CA PHE A 126 32.82 -29.93 -17.96
C PHE A 126 32.40 -28.65 -18.69
N VAL A 127 32.16 -27.55 -17.97
CA VAL A 127 32.19 -26.20 -18.54
C VAL A 127 33.18 -25.34 -17.76
N ARG A 128 34.36 -25.24 -18.35
CA ARG A 128 35.39 -24.24 -18.09
C ARG A 128 34.92 -22.93 -18.74
N ASP A 129 34.38 -22.02 -17.95
CA ASP A 129 34.43 -20.55 -18.11
C ASP A 129 33.42 -19.94 -17.13
N ASP A 130 33.91 -19.17 -16.15
CA ASP A 130 33.14 -18.61 -15.04
C ASP A 130 31.90 -17.81 -15.50
N PRO A 131 30.66 -18.27 -15.30
CA PRO A 131 29.54 -17.35 -15.32
C PRO A 131 29.60 -16.59 -13.99
N LYS A 132 30.08 -15.34 -14.02
CA LYS A 132 29.98 -14.42 -12.88
C LYS A 132 28.55 -14.43 -12.36
N PHE A 133 28.34 -15.00 -11.17
CA PHE A 133 27.06 -14.93 -10.49
C PHE A 133 26.83 -13.49 -10.03
N VAL A 134 25.96 -12.79 -10.77
CA VAL A 134 25.51 -11.44 -10.42
C VAL A 134 24.47 -11.60 -9.31
N GLN A 135 24.82 -11.16 -8.11
CA GLN A 135 23.89 -11.02 -7.01
C GLN A 135 22.72 -10.12 -7.46
N ILE A 136 21.50 -10.68 -7.61
CA ILE A 136 20.34 -9.91 -8.07
C ILE A 136 19.79 -9.02 -6.94
N ASN A 137 19.75 -9.52 -5.69
CA ASN A 137 19.16 -8.82 -4.54
C ASN A 137 20.07 -8.91 -3.29
N ASN A 138 20.15 -7.87 -2.45
CA ASN A 138 20.79 -7.98 -1.14
C ASN A 138 19.81 -8.53 -0.09
N LEU A 139 20.34 -9.29 0.88
CA LEU A 139 19.53 -9.87 1.97
C LEU A 139 19.21 -8.87 3.11
N VAL A 140 19.62 -7.63 2.95
CA VAL A 140 19.37 -6.55 3.90
C VAL A 140 17.87 -6.26 3.92
N PHE A 141 17.28 -6.15 5.12
CA PHE A 141 15.84 -5.90 5.26
C PHE A 141 15.36 -4.62 4.55
N LEU A 142 16.22 -3.60 4.50
CA LEU A 142 15.93 -2.33 3.83
C LEU A 142 15.70 -2.49 2.33
N ASP A 143 16.38 -3.43 1.68
CA ASP A 143 16.23 -3.67 0.23
C ASP A 143 14.89 -4.34 -0.08
N TYR A 144 14.45 -5.27 0.76
CA TYR A 144 13.10 -5.83 0.68
C TYR A 144 12.04 -4.76 0.95
N MET A 145 12.29 -3.86 1.91
CA MET A 145 11.40 -2.75 2.22
C MET A 145 11.28 -1.80 1.03
N TRP A 146 12.40 -1.45 0.40
CA TRP A 146 12.45 -0.65 -0.82
C TRP A 146 11.69 -1.34 -1.98
N GLY A 147 11.96 -2.63 -2.22
CA GLY A 147 11.25 -3.40 -3.23
C GLY A 147 9.73 -3.43 -3.01
N MET A 148 9.28 -3.55 -1.76
CA MET A 148 7.85 -3.48 -1.44
C MET A 148 7.28 -2.07 -1.60
N ILE A 149 8.04 -1.01 -1.27
CA ILE A 149 7.63 0.38 -1.52
C ILE A 149 7.41 0.61 -3.02
N VAL A 150 8.39 0.24 -3.85
CA VAL A 150 8.36 0.37 -5.32
C VAL A 150 7.23 -0.45 -5.94
N THR A 151 6.93 -1.62 -5.38
CA THR A 151 5.81 -2.47 -5.81
C THR A 151 4.46 -1.87 -5.39
N LEU A 152 4.36 -1.35 -4.16
CA LEU A 152 3.15 -0.71 -3.64
C LEU A 152 2.79 0.56 -4.44
N THR A 153 3.80 1.34 -4.84
CA THR A 153 3.62 2.52 -5.68
C THR A 153 3.44 2.19 -7.16
N THR A 154 3.46 0.90 -7.53
CA THR A 154 3.33 0.40 -8.91
C THR A 154 4.41 0.90 -9.87
N VAL A 155 5.55 1.39 -9.34
CA VAL A 155 6.66 1.91 -10.16
C VAL A 155 7.46 0.78 -10.81
N GLY A 156 7.83 -0.23 -10.03
CA GLY A 156 8.48 -1.45 -10.53
C GLY A 156 9.81 -1.23 -11.28
N TYR A 157 10.80 -0.61 -10.64
CA TYR A 157 12.13 -0.40 -11.26
C TYR A 157 12.82 -1.69 -11.73
N GLY A 158 12.52 -2.83 -11.09
CA GLY A 158 13.09 -4.14 -11.43
C GLY A 158 14.48 -4.39 -10.85
N ASP A 159 14.95 -3.50 -9.97
CA ASP A 159 16.14 -3.66 -9.14
C ASP A 159 15.97 -4.72 -8.06
N PHE A 160 14.75 -4.88 -7.54
CA PHE A 160 14.35 -6.00 -6.69
C PHE A 160 13.27 -6.84 -7.37
N VAL A 161 13.51 -8.15 -7.49
CA VAL A 161 12.54 -9.12 -8.03
C VAL A 161 12.43 -10.35 -7.15
N ALA A 162 11.20 -10.73 -6.78
CA ALA A 162 10.95 -11.95 -6.02
C ALA A 162 11.19 -13.20 -6.90
N THR A 163 12.14 -14.03 -6.49
CA THR A 163 12.51 -15.25 -7.24
C THR A 163 11.64 -16.43 -6.86
N THR A 164 11.19 -16.49 -5.60
CA THR A 164 10.36 -17.56 -5.05
C THR A 164 8.90 -17.45 -5.44
N TYR A 165 8.21 -18.58 -5.55
CA TYR A 165 6.77 -18.61 -5.82
C TYR A 165 5.97 -17.89 -4.71
N LEU A 166 6.30 -18.15 -3.44
CA LEU A 166 5.67 -17.45 -2.31
C LEU A 166 5.96 -15.95 -2.33
N GLY A 167 7.20 -15.54 -2.60
CA GLY A 167 7.56 -14.14 -2.74
C GLY A 167 6.75 -13.44 -3.84
N ARG A 168 6.56 -14.10 -5.00
CA ARG A 168 5.73 -13.57 -6.11
C ARG A 168 4.27 -13.40 -5.71
N VAL A 169 3.70 -14.35 -4.98
CA VAL A 169 2.31 -14.24 -4.47
C VAL A 169 2.19 -13.04 -3.53
N VAL A 170 3.14 -12.87 -2.61
CA VAL A 170 3.12 -11.74 -1.67
C VAL A 170 3.28 -10.41 -2.42
N SER A 171 4.22 -10.30 -3.36
CA SER A 171 4.40 -9.10 -4.18
C SER A 171 3.13 -8.76 -4.99
N GLY A 172 2.42 -9.77 -5.51
CA GLY A 172 1.13 -9.59 -6.18
C GLY A 172 0.04 -9.03 -5.25
N LEU A 173 -0.04 -9.53 -4.01
CA LEU A 173 -0.96 -8.98 -2.99
C LEU A 173 -0.61 -7.53 -2.64
N VAL A 174 0.68 -7.20 -2.55
CA VAL A 174 1.15 -5.83 -2.31
C VAL A 174 0.72 -4.91 -3.44
N ALA A 175 0.87 -5.31 -4.71
CA ALA A 175 0.44 -4.52 -5.86
C ALA A 175 -1.07 -4.19 -5.81
N ILE A 176 -1.91 -5.18 -5.49
CA ILE A 176 -3.36 -4.96 -5.31
C ILE A 176 -3.63 -3.98 -4.16
N SER A 177 -2.93 -4.14 -3.03
CA SER A 177 -3.07 -3.25 -1.87
C SER A 177 -2.63 -1.81 -2.18
N GLY A 178 -1.62 -1.63 -3.03
CA GLY A 178 -1.14 -0.33 -3.53
C GLY A 178 -2.20 0.42 -4.33
N ILE A 179 -2.90 -0.29 -5.23
CA ILE A 179 -4.00 0.30 -6.03
C ILE A 179 -5.14 0.74 -5.12
N VAL A 180 -5.53 -0.10 -4.16
CA VAL A 180 -6.62 0.23 -3.21
C VAL A 180 -6.25 1.44 -2.35
N THR A 181 -5.03 1.46 -1.80
CA THR A 181 -4.56 2.58 -0.96
C THR A 181 -4.48 3.87 -1.76
N SER A 182 -3.97 3.83 -2.99
CA SER A 182 -3.93 4.99 -3.89
C SER A 182 -5.32 5.54 -4.18
N ALA A 183 -6.29 4.69 -4.52
CA ALA A 183 -7.68 5.11 -4.75
C ALA A 183 -8.31 5.76 -3.50
N THR A 184 -8.04 5.22 -2.31
CA THR A 184 -8.53 5.82 -1.06
C THR A 184 -7.86 7.15 -0.73
N LEU A 185 -6.57 7.30 -1.03
CA LEU A 185 -5.84 8.54 -0.85
C LEU A 185 -6.40 9.65 -1.73
N THR A 186 -6.61 9.36 -3.03
CA THR A 186 -7.23 10.31 -3.96
C THR A 186 -8.64 10.69 -3.50
N SER A 187 -9.43 9.74 -3.02
CA SER A 187 -10.78 10.00 -2.51
C SER A 187 -10.77 10.91 -1.27
N SER A 188 -9.83 10.68 -0.35
CA SER A 188 -9.66 11.54 0.83
C SER A 188 -9.20 12.94 0.45
N LEU A 189 -8.25 13.04 -0.49
CA LEU A 189 -7.73 14.32 -0.96
C LEU A 189 -8.82 15.13 -1.67
N ALA A 190 -9.62 14.48 -2.52
CA ALA A 190 -10.75 15.11 -3.20
C ALA A 190 -11.76 15.69 -2.21
N LYS A 191 -12.05 14.99 -1.11
CA LYS A 191 -12.92 15.49 -0.04
C LYS A 191 -12.31 16.66 0.73
N ALA A 192 -11.00 16.65 0.95
CA ALA A 192 -10.31 17.74 1.63
C ALA A 192 -10.25 19.02 0.77
N MET A 193 -10.21 18.86 -0.55
CA MET A 193 -10.22 19.98 -1.50
C MET A 193 -11.64 20.44 -1.89
N ALA A 194 -12.66 19.64 -1.57
CA ALA A 194 -14.04 20.00 -1.85
C ALA A 194 -14.48 21.15 -0.94
N TRP A 195 -15.13 22.15 -1.54
CA TRP A 195 -15.71 23.26 -0.80
C TRP A 195 -16.77 22.77 0.19
N THR A 196 -16.74 23.32 1.39
CA THR A 196 -17.82 23.14 2.35
C THR A 196 -19.09 23.84 1.85
N PRO A 197 -20.30 23.38 2.24
CA PRO A 197 -21.55 24.05 1.84
C PRO A 197 -21.59 25.53 2.28
N GLN A 198 -20.92 25.86 3.37
CA GLN A 198 -20.79 27.23 3.88
C GLN A 198 -19.90 28.08 2.97
N GLU A 199 -18.74 27.55 2.54
CA GLU A 199 -17.85 28.21 1.59
C GLU A 199 -18.50 28.37 0.21
N HIS A 200 -19.25 27.36 -0.26
CA HIS A 200 -20.02 27.47 -1.50
C HIS A 200 -21.03 28.62 -1.42
N THR A 201 -21.73 28.76 -0.31
CA THR A 201 -22.67 29.87 -0.10
C THR A 201 -21.95 31.21 -0.09
N ALA A 202 -20.79 31.31 0.59
CA ALA A 202 -19.98 32.53 0.60
C ALA A 202 -19.46 32.90 -0.80
N LEU A 203 -19.04 31.92 -1.60
CA LEU A 203 -18.57 32.12 -2.96
C LEU A 203 -19.68 32.66 -3.86
N LEU A 204 -20.89 32.11 -3.77
CA LEU A 204 -22.05 32.62 -4.51
C LEU A 204 -22.38 34.08 -4.15
N LEU A 205 -22.25 34.46 -2.87
CA LEU A 205 -22.45 35.84 -2.45
C LEU A 205 -21.38 36.78 -3.03
N LEU A 206 -20.12 36.35 -3.08
CA LEU A 206 -19.02 37.10 -3.69
C LEU A 206 -19.20 37.25 -5.20
N GLU A 207 -19.66 36.20 -5.89
CA GLU A 207 -19.97 36.26 -7.33
C GLU A 207 -21.12 37.23 -7.61
N ARG A 208 -22.15 37.24 -6.76
CA ARG A 208 -23.24 38.22 -6.88
C ARG A 208 -22.73 39.66 -6.75
N ASP A 209 -21.85 39.95 -5.79
CA ASP A 209 -21.28 41.29 -5.62
C ASP A 209 -20.40 41.70 -6.82
N LYS A 210 -19.58 40.76 -7.33
CA LYS A 210 -18.79 40.99 -8.55
C LYS A 210 -19.69 41.32 -9.74
N ALA A 211 -20.78 40.58 -9.94
CA ALA A 211 -21.72 40.82 -11.04
C ALA A 211 -22.39 42.20 -10.94
N HIS A 212 -22.80 42.61 -9.73
CA HIS A 212 -23.36 43.95 -9.50
C HIS A 212 -22.38 45.06 -9.88
N ARG A 213 -21.11 44.97 -9.46
CA ARG A 213 -20.08 45.97 -9.83
C ARG A 213 -19.83 46.02 -11.34
N LEU A 214 -19.88 44.87 -11.99
CA LEU A 214 -19.66 44.75 -13.43
C LEU A 214 -20.82 45.40 -14.20
N LEU A 215 -22.07 45.21 -13.76
CA LEU A 215 -23.25 45.91 -14.29
C LEU A 215 -23.09 47.43 -14.22
N PHE A 216 -22.68 47.98 -13.07
CA PHE A 216 -22.47 49.42 -12.93
C PHE A 216 -21.37 49.93 -13.86
N THR A 217 -20.29 49.16 -14.03
CA THR A 217 -19.17 49.53 -14.91
C THR A 217 -19.60 49.53 -16.38
N ILE A 218 -20.37 48.52 -16.80
CA ILE A 218 -20.92 48.44 -18.17
C ILE A 218 -21.89 49.58 -18.41
N ALA A 219 -22.82 49.84 -17.49
CA ALA A 219 -23.79 50.92 -17.61
C ALA A 219 -23.09 52.28 -17.77
N ALA A 220 -22.06 52.56 -16.95
CA ALA A 220 -21.27 53.77 -17.07
C ALA A 220 -20.57 53.89 -18.45
N ARG A 221 -19.98 52.80 -18.95
CA ARG A 221 -19.38 52.77 -20.30
C ARG A 221 -20.41 53.02 -21.40
N CYS A 222 -21.58 52.38 -21.36
CA CYS A 222 -22.63 52.59 -22.35
C CYS A 222 -23.08 54.06 -22.39
N ILE A 223 -23.23 54.71 -21.24
CA ILE A 223 -23.59 56.14 -21.17
C ILE A 223 -22.47 57.01 -21.72
N GLN A 224 -21.21 56.72 -21.38
CA GLN A 224 -20.05 57.46 -21.88
C GLN A 224 -19.93 57.37 -23.41
N GLU A 225 -20.10 56.18 -23.98
CA GLU A 225 -20.06 55.97 -25.43
C GLU A 225 -21.25 56.64 -26.13
N TRP A 226 -22.46 56.55 -25.57
CA TRP A 226 -23.61 57.27 -26.11
C TRP A 226 -23.41 58.79 -26.11
N TYR A 227 -22.85 59.35 -25.03
CA TYR A 227 -22.56 60.77 -24.94
C TYR A 227 -21.50 61.20 -25.97
N ARG A 228 -20.45 60.41 -26.16
CA ARG A 228 -19.41 60.64 -27.17
C ARG A 228 -20.00 60.66 -28.58
N TRP A 229 -20.83 59.67 -28.91
CA TRP A 229 -21.51 59.59 -30.20
C TRP A 229 -22.42 60.80 -30.48
N ARG A 230 -23.09 61.33 -29.46
CA ARG A 230 -24.00 62.48 -29.64
C ARG A 230 -23.27 63.82 -29.80
N LYS A 231 -22.03 63.94 -29.32
CA LYS A 231 -21.27 65.19 -29.28
C LYS A 231 -20.27 65.35 -30.44
N GLY A 232 -19.86 64.24 -31.06
CA GLY A 232 -19.12 64.23 -32.33
C GLY A 232 -20.08 64.31 -33.51
#